data_AF-A0A956C4L0-F1
#
_entry.id   AF-A0A956C4L0-F1
#
_cell.length_a   1.000
_cell.length_b   1.000
_cell.length_c   1.000
_cell.angle_alpha   90.00
_cell.angle_beta   90.00
_cell.angle_gamma   90.00
#
_symmetry.space_group_name_H-M   'P 1'
#
loop_
_entity.id
_entity.type
_entity.pdbx_description
1 polymer ?
#
loop_
_entity_poly.entity_id
_entity_poly.type
_entity_poly.pdbx_seq_one_letter_code
_entity_poly.pdbx_strand_id
1 'polypeptide(L)'
;MSIQGRVHSVNVGGLRDLLVRDAPIPSGIVKVPQDRPCNVGRLGLDGDERAAPPKYGPEHHAVLVYPLEHYAYWAARFGEGPFEPGGFGENVTVVGATEDEVRVGDVIACGSARLVVAQPRIPCRKLTARVGVPSFARLFLESARVGYFLRVASPGVVAAGDAFFVVESDPDAPTIAEFVRVAEREYWDAVALEQILAARALPPLWRPALEDKLARARSALADGGWFGARTLCVEARVEDGANVVLTLRCPRNRPLPAIERPSSIQMALTRGEHCGARRSCAVRSEGERYVACAPRSGDEVDRAVAALGVGELVRCLAPQRS
;
A
#
# COMPACT_ATOMS: atom_id res chain seq x y z
N MET A 1 -5.66 -6.92 20.21
CA MET A 1 -5.11 -5.94 21.18
C MET A 1 -5.54 -4.57 20.71
N SER A 2 -5.96 -3.66 21.61
CA SER A 2 -6.20 -2.26 21.23
C SER A 2 -4.85 -1.63 20.90
N ILE A 3 -4.77 -0.93 19.77
CA ILE A 3 -3.56 -0.21 19.36
C ILE A 3 -3.27 0.88 20.39
N GLN A 4 -2.10 0.80 21.02
CA GLN A 4 -1.66 1.71 22.07
C GLN A 4 -0.46 2.54 21.60
N GLY A 5 -0.76 3.65 20.93
CA GLY A 5 0.25 4.57 20.43
C GLY A 5 0.38 5.84 21.27
N ARG A 6 1.29 6.70 20.83
CA ARG A 6 1.49 8.05 21.38
C ARG A 6 1.85 9.03 20.27
N VAL A 7 1.42 10.27 20.41
CA VAL A 7 1.88 11.38 19.58
C VAL A 7 3.34 11.67 19.89
N HIS A 8 4.21 11.50 18.91
CA HIS A 8 5.62 11.89 19.00
C HIS A 8 5.80 13.37 18.68
N SER A 9 5.15 13.86 17.62
CA SER A 9 5.21 15.25 17.20
C SER A 9 3.88 15.71 16.63
N VAL A 10 3.56 16.98 16.83
CA VAL A 10 2.49 17.68 16.12
C VAL A 10 3.16 18.69 15.20
N ASN A 11 2.85 18.65 13.91
CA ASN A 11 3.50 19.47 12.90
C ASN A 11 2.45 20.30 12.15
N VAL A 12 2.74 21.59 11.95
CA VAL A 12 1.93 22.50 11.14
C VAL A 12 2.84 23.28 10.19
N GLY A 13 2.28 23.79 9.10
CA GLY A 13 3.05 24.55 8.13
C GLY A 13 2.20 25.44 7.25
N GLY A 14 2.73 26.63 6.95
CA GLY A 14 2.17 27.53 5.96
C GLY A 14 2.57 27.16 4.53
N LEU A 15 1.96 27.84 3.56
CA LEU A 15 2.32 27.70 2.15
C LEU A 15 3.73 28.21 1.88
N ARG A 16 4.52 27.37 1.21
CA ARG A 16 5.83 27.71 0.66
C ARG A 16 5.95 27.16 -0.75
N ASP A 17 6.81 27.78 -1.56
CA ASP A 17 7.12 27.25 -2.88
C ASP A 17 7.92 25.95 -2.74
N LEU A 18 7.45 24.94 -3.46
CA LEU A 18 8.15 23.67 -3.66
C LEU A 18 8.47 23.53 -5.14
N LEU A 19 9.74 23.31 -5.47
CA LEU A 19 10.13 22.99 -6.84
C LEU A 19 9.66 21.59 -7.22
N VAL A 20 8.78 21.49 -8.22
CA VAL A 20 8.29 20.24 -8.79
C VAL A 20 8.61 20.26 -10.28
N ARG A 21 9.58 19.45 -10.72
CA ARG A 21 10.10 19.48 -12.10
C ARG A 21 10.50 20.91 -12.50
N ASP A 22 11.30 21.55 -11.64
CA ASP A 22 11.85 22.89 -11.81
C ASP A 22 10.83 24.05 -11.84
N ALA A 23 9.54 23.76 -11.63
CA ALA A 23 8.50 24.76 -11.48
C ALA A 23 8.17 24.99 -9.98
N PRO A 24 8.16 26.24 -9.48
CA PRO A 24 7.69 26.53 -8.13
C PRO A 24 6.17 26.31 -8.05
N ILE A 25 5.74 25.50 -7.09
CA ILE A 25 4.33 25.24 -6.82
C ILE A 25 4.04 25.49 -5.33
N PRO A 26 3.02 26.30 -4.99
CA PRO A 26 2.59 26.50 -3.61
C PRO A 26 2.23 25.18 -2.92
N SER A 27 2.78 24.97 -1.73
CA SER A 27 2.65 23.72 -0.99
C SER A 27 2.77 23.90 0.52
N GLY A 28 1.84 23.32 1.27
CA GLY A 28 1.94 23.15 2.73
C GLY A 28 2.57 21.81 3.13
N ILE A 29 3.36 21.20 2.25
CA ILE A 29 4.01 19.91 2.54
C ILE A 29 5.15 20.04 3.55
N VAL A 30 5.73 21.23 3.69
CA VAL A 30 6.79 21.49 4.65
C VAL A 30 6.14 21.91 5.96
N LYS A 31 6.15 21.00 6.93
CA LYS A 31 5.64 21.22 8.27
C LYS A 31 6.77 21.20 9.27
N VAL A 32 6.61 21.92 10.35
CA VAL A 32 7.58 21.98 11.44
C VAL A 32 6.93 21.53 12.74
N PRO A 33 7.66 20.78 13.60
CA PRO A 33 7.18 20.43 14.94
C PRO A 33 6.74 21.65 15.74
N GLN A 34 5.71 21.48 16.55
CA GLN A 34 5.15 22.50 17.43
C GLN A 34 5.45 22.15 18.89
N ASP A 35 5.99 23.12 19.63
CA ASP A 35 6.29 22.97 21.07
C ASP A 35 5.05 23.20 21.95
N ARG A 36 3.95 23.69 21.38
CA ARG A 36 2.70 24.00 22.08
C ARG A 36 1.56 23.11 21.58
N PRO A 37 0.55 22.83 22.44
CA PRO A 37 -0.65 22.14 22.01
C PRO A 37 -1.32 22.86 20.82
N CYS A 38 -1.84 22.09 19.88
CA CYS A 38 -2.52 22.59 18.68
C CYS A 38 -4.00 22.24 18.74
N ASN A 39 -4.85 23.20 18.36
CA ASN A 39 -6.28 22.94 18.16
C ASN A 39 -6.48 22.13 16.88
N VAL A 40 -7.35 21.13 16.95
CA VAL A 40 -7.84 20.35 15.82
C VAL A 40 -9.30 20.74 15.57
N GLY A 41 -9.52 21.53 14.52
CA GLY A 41 -10.85 21.88 14.03
C GLY A 41 -11.35 20.86 13.00
N ARG A 42 -12.59 21.05 12.52
CA ARG A 42 -13.26 20.11 11.60
C ARG A 42 -12.45 19.76 10.33
N LEU A 43 -11.65 20.70 9.83
CA LEU A 43 -10.93 20.56 8.56
C LEU A 43 -9.40 20.47 8.70
N GLY A 44 -8.88 20.45 9.92
CA GLY A 44 -7.44 20.36 10.18
C GLY A 44 -6.99 21.10 11.42
N LEU A 45 -5.68 21.26 11.57
CA LEU A 45 -5.06 21.95 12.69
C LEU A 45 -5.01 23.46 12.44
N ASP A 46 -5.17 24.24 13.51
CA ASP A 46 -4.94 25.69 13.43
C ASP A 46 -3.51 25.99 12.98
N GLY A 47 -3.37 26.91 12.02
CA GLY A 47 -2.08 27.28 11.43
C GLY A 47 -1.55 26.31 10.37
N ASP A 48 -2.27 25.23 10.05
CA ASP A 48 -1.93 24.35 8.92
C ASP A 48 -2.60 24.81 7.61
N GLU A 49 -1.79 25.08 6.58
CA GLU A 49 -2.29 25.58 5.31
C GLU A 49 -2.22 24.54 4.18
N ARG A 50 -3.13 24.70 3.21
CA ARG A 50 -3.22 23.82 2.03
C ARG A 50 -3.45 24.64 0.78
N ALA A 51 -2.68 24.32 -0.26
CA ALA A 51 -2.71 25.09 -1.51
C ALA A 51 -3.97 24.82 -2.35
N ALA A 52 -4.61 23.66 -2.16
CA ALA A 52 -5.81 23.28 -2.88
C ALA A 52 -6.64 22.27 -2.07
N PRO A 53 -7.96 22.23 -2.26
CA PRO A 53 -8.80 21.17 -1.72
C PRO A 53 -8.33 19.79 -2.22
N PRO A 54 -8.33 18.77 -1.36
CA PRO A 54 -7.90 17.44 -1.76
C PRO A 54 -8.99 16.74 -2.59
N LYS A 55 -8.55 15.85 -3.49
CA LYS A 55 -9.43 15.10 -4.41
C LYS A 55 -10.55 14.34 -3.70
N TYR A 56 -10.27 13.77 -2.52
CA TYR A 56 -11.25 12.98 -1.75
C TYR A 56 -11.94 13.77 -0.63
N GLY A 57 -12.07 15.10 -0.77
CA GLY A 57 -12.82 15.95 0.17
C GLY A 57 -11.97 16.39 1.38
N PRO A 58 -12.05 17.68 1.80
CA PRO A 58 -11.22 18.22 2.87
C PRO A 58 -11.49 17.54 4.23
N GLU A 59 -12.74 17.15 4.51
CA GLU A 59 -13.13 16.46 5.73
C GLU A 59 -12.46 15.10 5.91
N HIS A 60 -12.23 14.36 4.81
CA HIS A 60 -11.54 13.06 4.83
C HIS A 60 -10.01 13.18 4.81
N HIS A 61 -9.48 14.40 4.91
CA HIS A 61 -8.04 14.68 4.93
C HIS A 61 -7.64 15.62 6.06
N ALA A 62 -8.49 15.83 7.07
CA ALA A 62 -8.28 16.87 8.09
C ALA A 62 -6.92 16.76 8.78
N VAL A 63 -6.57 15.55 9.24
CA VAL A 63 -5.28 15.30 9.92
C VAL A 63 -4.55 14.19 9.18
N LEU A 64 -3.31 14.45 8.74
CA LEU A 64 -2.45 13.39 8.24
C LEU A 64 -1.59 12.82 9.36
N VAL A 65 -1.56 11.50 9.47
CA VAL A 65 -0.72 10.76 10.40
C VAL A 65 0.40 10.03 9.66
N TYR A 66 1.58 10.01 10.24
CA TYR A 66 2.69 9.19 9.76
C TYR A 66 3.41 8.50 10.93
N PRO A 67 3.58 7.16 10.91
CA PRO A 67 4.32 6.44 11.93
C PRO A 67 5.83 6.76 11.91
N LEU A 68 6.40 7.03 13.08
CA LEU A 68 7.80 7.40 13.29
C LEU A 68 8.75 6.27 12.85
N GLU A 69 8.31 5.01 13.01
CA GLU A 69 9.02 3.78 12.67
C GLU A 69 9.52 3.77 11.22
N HIS A 70 8.82 4.47 10.33
CA HIS A 70 9.11 4.45 8.91
C HIS A 70 10.25 5.37 8.49
N TYR A 71 10.60 6.37 9.29
CA TYR A 71 11.70 7.27 8.94
C TYR A 71 13.03 6.56 8.88
N ALA A 72 13.33 5.69 9.85
CA ALA A 72 14.54 4.88 9.86
C ALA A 72 14.64 4.00 8.62
N TYR A 73 13.53 3.41 8.17
CA TYR A 73 13.48 2.62 6.93
C TYR A 73 13.83 3.46 5.69
N TRP A 74 13.28 4.68 5.59
CA TRP A 74 13.54 5.53 4.43
C TRP A 74 14.93 6.16 4.43
N ALA A 75 15.43 6.57 5.60
CA ALA A 75 16.80 7.06 5.76
C ALA A 75 17.83 5.97 5.41
N ALA A 76 17.63 4.73 5.87
CA ALA A 76 18.48 3.61 5.49
C ALA A 76 18.45 3.32 3.97
N ARG A 77 17.32 3.59 3.32
CA ARG A 77 17.14 3.31 1.89
C ARG A 77 17.70 4.39 0.97
N PHE A 78 17.63 5.67 1.37
CA PHE A 78 17.94 6.80 0.49
C PHE A 78 19.02 7.74 1.02
N GLY A 79 19.49 7.56 2.26
CA GLY A 79 20.43 8.45 2.91
C GLY A 79 19.75 9.75 3.36
N GLU A 80 20.30 10.88 2.95
CA GLU A 80 19.76 12.20 3.28
C GLU A 80 18.38 12.43 2.63
N GLY A 81 17.50 13.11 3.37
CA GLY A 81 16.17 13.43 2.90
C GLY A 81 15.30 14.03 4.00
N PRO A 82 14.01 14.26 3.74
CA PRO A 82 13.08 14.80 4.71
C PRO A 82 12.58 13.70 5.67
N PHE A 83 13.50 12.90 6.24
CA PHE A 83 13.17 11.73 7.06
C PHE A 83 13.11 12.06 8.56
N GLU A 84 12.40 13.14 8.88
CA GLU A 84 12.17 13.64 10.23
C GLU A 84 10.69 14.05 10.38
N PRO A 85 10.17 14.22 11.62
CA PRO A 85 8.80 14.68 11.85
C PRO A 85 8.43 15.94 11.04
N GLY A 86 7.27 15.90 10.39
CA GLY A 86 6.76 16.89 9.44
C GLY A 86 7.31 16.74 8.03
N GLY A 87 8.33 15.90 7.82
CA GLY A 87 9.06 15.77 6.56
C GLY A 87 8.22 15.20 5.42
N PHE A 88 7.20 14.39 5.73
CA PHE A 88 6.27 13.83 4.75
C PHE A 88 5.00 14.70 4.66
N GLY A 89 4.98 15.84 5.36
CA GLY A 89 3.87 16.78 5.40
C GLY A 89 2.70 16.30 6.27
N GLU A 90 2.95 15.35 7.16
CA GLU A 90 2.00 14.89 8.17
C GLU A 90 1.81 15.90 9.31
N ASN A 91 0.60 15.94 9.84
CA ASN A 91 0.25 16.77 10.98
C ASN A 91 0.60 16.13 12.32
N VAL A 92 0.55 14.80 12.39
CA VAL A 92 0.79 14.07 13.63
C VAL A 92 1.74 12.91 13.32
N THR A 93 2.93 12.96 13.91
CA THR A 93 3.85 11.84 13.89
C THR A 93 3.55 10.98 15.11
N VAL A 94 3.33 9.68 14.92
CA VAL A 94 2.93 8.75 16.00
C VAL A 94 3.94 7.63 16.17
N VAL A 95 3.90 6.96 17.32
CA VAL A 95 4.58 5.68 17.57
C VAL A 95 3.54 4.65 17.94
N GLY A 96 3.69 3.42 17.47
CA GLY A 96 2.88 2.26 17.85
C GLY A 96 1.52 2.18 17.18
N ALA A 97 1.29 2.91 16.08
CA ALA A 97 0.04 2.89 15.33
C ALA A 97 0.34 2.85 13.82
N THR A 98 0.66 1.66 13.30
CA THR A 98 1.08 1.47 11.91
C THR A 98 -0.08 1.04 11.01
N GLU A 99 0.14 1.12 9.70
CA GLU A 99 -0.82 0.79 8.65
C GLU A 99 -1.25 -0.68 8.65
N ASP A 100 -0.41 -1.57 9.20
CA ASP A 100 -0.69 -2.99 9.32
C ASP A 100 -1.73 -3.30 10.40
N GLU A 101 -1.92 -2.39 11.35
CA GLU A 101 -2.82 -2.57 12.50
C GLU A 101 -4.05 -1.68 12.41
N VAL A 102 -3.84 -0.42 12.01
CA VAL A 102 -4.91 0.60 11.94
C VAL A 102 -5.85 0.31 10.77
N ARG A 103 -7.16 0.35 11.03
CA ARG A 103 -8.22 0.05 10.06
C ARG A 103 -9.02 1.28 9.66
N VAL A 104 -9.55 1.23 8.44
CA VAL A 104 -10.48 2.27 7.97
C VAL A 104 -11.71 2.28 8.86
N GLY A 105 -12.05 3.44 9.40
CA GLY A 105 -13.17 3.61 10.34
C GLY A 105 -12.80 3.54 11.81
N ASP A 106 -11.57 3.16 12.17
CA ASP A 106 -11.14 3.17 13.57
C ASP A 106 -11.33 4.56 14.18
N VAL A 107 -11.96 4.61 15.35
CA VAL A 107 -12.10 5.84 16.14
C VAL A 107 -10.92 5.93 17.08
N ILE A 108 -10.19 7.04 17.00
CA ILE A 108 -8.99 7.33 17.75
C ILE A 108 -9.26 8.42 18.78
N ALA A 109 -8.92 8.12 20.03
CA ALA A 109 -8.73 9.12 21.07
C ALA A 109 -7.30 9.68 20.97
N CYS A 110 -7.19 11.00 20.77
CA CYS A 110 -5.91 11.71 20.67
C CYS A 110 -6.04 13.06 21.38
N GLY A 111 -5.36 13.24 22.52
CA GLY A 111 -5.58 14.38 23.40
C GLY A 111 -7.07 14.50 23.78
N SER A 112 -7.66 15.68 23.60
CA SER A 112 -9.11 15.89 23.78
C SER A 112 -9.94 15.68 22.50
N ALA A 113 -9.29 15.40 21.36
CA ALA A 113 -9.98 15.16 20.11
C ALA A 113 -10.48 13.71 19.96
N ARG A 114 -11.50 13.53 19.11
CA ARG A 114 -11.93 12.24 18.58
C ARG A 114 -11.81 12.26 17.07
N LEU A 115 -11.00 11.36 16.54
CA LEU A 115 -10.63 11.30 15.13
C LEU A 115 -11.06 9.94 14.56
N VAL A 116 -11.32 9.87 13.27
CA VAL A 116 -11.70 8.62 12.60
C VAL A 116 -10.80 8.39 11.41
N VAL A 117 -10.21 7.20 11.32
CA VAL A 117 -9.37 6.81 10.19
C VAL A 117 -10.20 6.82 8.92
N ALA A 118 -9.83 7.67 7.97
CA ALA A 118 -10.55 7.86 6.74
C ALA A 118 -9.96 6.99 5.62
N GLN A 119 -8.67 7.14 5.33
CA GLN A 119 -8.07 6.54 4.13
C GLN A 119 -6.54 6.53 4.19
N PRO A 120 -5.88 5.67 3.40
CA PRO A 120 -4.45 5.76 3.18
C PRO A 120 -4.05 7.08 2.52
N ARG A 121 -2.82 7.52 2.76
CA ARG A 121 -2.21 8.58 1.95
C ARG A 121 -1.72 8.02 0.62
N ILE A 122 -2.28 8.51 -0.47
CA ILE A 122 -1.78 8.21 -1.82
C ILE A 122 -0.68 9.23 -2.18
N PRO A 123 0.51 8.80 -2.65
CA PRO A 123 1.61 9.71 -2.94
C PRO A 123 1.27 10.63 -4.11
N CYS A 124 1.65 11.90 -3.98
CA CYS A 124 1.47 12.91 -5.02
C CYS A 124 2.82 13.44 -5.52
N ARG A 125 2.79 14.19 -6.63
CA ARG A 125 4.00 14.76 -7.25
C ARG A 125 4.81 15.64 -6.29
N LYS A 126 4.14 16.33 -5.36
CA LYS A 126 4.78 17.18 -4.34
C LYS A 126 5.58 16.33 -3.33
N LEU A 127 5.06 15.18 -2.92
CA LEU A 127 5.81 14.26 -2.05
C LEU A 127 7.05 13.70 -2.74
N THR A 128 6.90 13.23 -3.98
CA THR A 128 8.04 12.73 -4.77
C THR A 128 9.12 13.81 -4.93
N ALA A 129 8.72 15.04 -5.24
CA ALA A 129 9.65 16.17 -5.36
C ALA A 129 10.33 16.50 -4.03
N ARG A 130 9.59 16.47 -2.91
CA ARG A 130 10.13 16.73 -1.57
C ARG A 130 11.18 15.69 -1.15
N VAL A 131 10.99 14.43 -1.51
CA VAL A 131 11.97 13.36 -1.22
C VAL A 131 13.12 13.36 -2.23
N GLY A 132 12.93 13.91 -3.43
CA GLY A 132 13.98 14.01 -4.45
C GLY A 132 14.28 12.71 -5.20
N VAL A 133 13.48 11.65 -4.98
CA VAL A 133 13.67 10.34 -5.62
C VAL A 133 12.57 10.12 -6.68
N PRO A 134 12.88 10.07 -8.00
CA PRO A 134 11.86 9.95 -9.05
C PRO A 134 10.94 8.73 -8.92
N SER A 135 11.47 7.62 -8.42
CA SER A 135 10.74 6.36 -8.22
C SER A 135 9.99 6.29 -6.88
N PHE A 136 10.02 7.36 -6.07
CA PHE A 136 9.51 7.34 -4.69
C PHE A 136 8.04 6.95 -4.61
N ALA A 137 7.17 7.51 -5.46
CA ALA A 137 5.74 7.20 -5.42
C ALA A 137 5.45 5.69 -5.55
N ARG A 138 6.19 5.00 -6.44
CA ARG A 138 6.07 3.54 -6.59
C ARG A 138 6.58 2.81 -5.35
N LEU A 139 7.78 3.18 -4.87
CA LEU A 139 8.39 2.54 -3.70
C LEU A 139 7.58 2.75 -2.42
N PHE A 140 6.96 3.92 -2.28
CA PHE A 140 6.08 4.28 -1.17
C PHE A 140 4.87 3.34 -1.11
N LEU A 141 4.15 3.17 -2.23
CA LEU A 141 3.03 2.24 -2.33
C LEU A 141 3.46 0.78 -2.17
N GLU A 142 4.60 0.38 -2.73
CA GLU A 142 5.13 -0.99 -2.59
C GLU A 142 5.48 -1.33 -1.13
N SER A 143 5.96 -0.35 -0.37
CA SER A 143 6.35 -0.53 1.03
C SER A 143 5.18 -0.60 2.00
N ALA A 144 3.98 -0.15 1.59
CA ALA A 144 2.80 0.10 2.42
C ALA A 144 3.00 1.09 3.60
N ARG A 145 4.17 1.72 3.72
CA ARG A 145 4.51 2.73 4.75
C ARG A 145 4.03 4.11 4.32
N VAL A 146 2.72 4.24 4.14
CA VAL A 146 2.13 5.39 3.46
C VAL A 146 1.64 6.49 4.40
N GLY A 147 1.38 6.18 5.66
CA GLY A 147 0.56 6.97 6.56
C GLY A 147 -0.91 6.99 6.15
N TYR A 148 -1.72 7.68 6.94
CA TYR A 148 -3.17 7.69 6.77
C TYR A 148 -3.79 9.01 7.23
N PHE A 149 -4.90 9.36 6.57
CA PHE A 149 -5.68 10.53 6.93
C PHE A 149 -6.77 10.19 7.93
N LEU A 150 -7.01 11.12 8.84
CA LEU A 150 -8.11 11.11 9.78
C LEU A 150 -9.10 12.22 9.44
N ARG A 151 -10.39 11.93 9.61
CA ARG A 151 -11.45 12.94 9.71
C ARG A 151 -11.75 13.23 11.18
N VAL A 152 -12.29 14.41 11.46
CA VAL A 152 -12.61 14.83 12.84
C VAL A 152 -14.04 14.43 13.18
N ALA A 153 -14.21 13.60 14.21
CA ALA A 153 -15.51 13.30 14.80
C ALA A 153 -15.88 14.32 15.88
N SER A 154 -14.94 14.67 16.75
CA SER A 154 -15.07 15.76 17.72
C SER A 154 -13.79 16.60 17.71
N PRO A 155 -13.89 17.92 17.50
CA PRO A 155 -12.77 18.84 17.66
C PRO A 155 -12.15 18.74 19.06
N GLY A 156 -10.89 19.17 19.16
CA GLY A 156 -10.17 19.14 20.43
C GLY A 156 -8.78 19.73 20.31
N VAL A 157 -7.91 19.37 21.24
CA VAL A 157 -6.52 19.83 21.35
C VAL A 157 -5.62 18.60 21.38
N VAL A 158 -4.52 18.66 20.64
CA VAL A 158 -3.50 17.62 20.57
C VAL A 158 -2.11 18.21 20.83
N ALA A 159 -1.27 17.48 21.53
CA ALA A 159 0.11 17.85 21.82
C ALA A 159 1.06 16.65 21.69
N ALA A 160 2.35 16.92 21.55
CA ALA A 160 3.36 15.88 21.69
C ALA A 160 3.28 15.22 23.08
N GLY A 161 3.39 13.91 23.13
CA GLY A 161 3.24 13.10 24.35
C GLY A 161 1.82 12.59 24.60
N ASP A 162 0.80 13.11 23.92
CA ASP A 162 -0.57 12.65 24.08
C ASP A 162 -0.74 11.18 23.68
N ALA A 163 -1.61 10.49 24.39
CA ALA A 163 -2.05 9.15 24.02
C ALA A 163 -2.70 9.14 22.63
N PHE A 164 -2.48 8.04 21.89
CA PHE A 164 -3.08 7.81 20.58
C PHE A 164 -3.66 6.39 20.56
N PHE A 165 -4.93 6.25 20.91
CA PHE A 165 -5.57 4.95 21.15
C PHE A 165 -6.77 4.71 20.26
N VAL A 166 -6.87 3.50 19.72
CA VAL A 166 -8.10 3.05 19.05
C VAL A 166 -9.12 2.65 20.12
N VAL A 167 -10.23 3.40 20.16
CA VAL A 167 -11.33 3.22 21.13
C VAL A 167 -12.54 2.51 20.54
N GLU A 168 -12.67 2.50 19.21
CA GLU A 168 -13.68 1.74 18.46
C GLU A 168 -13.05 1.25 17.16
N SER A 169 -13.29 -0.01 16.81
CA SER A 169 -12.74 -0.63 15.60
C SER A 169 -13.73 -1.63 15.02
N ASP A 170 -13.75 -1.71 13.69
CA ASP A 170 -14.46 -2.74 12.95
C ASP A 170 -13.42 -3.78 12.46
N PRO A 171 -13.37 -4.99 13.04
CA PRO A 171 -12.38 -5.99 12.66
C PRO A 171 -12.54 -6.48 11.21
N ASP A 172 -13.72 -6.31 10.62
CA ASP A 172 -14.01 -6.68 9.23
C ASP A 172 -13.58 -5.59 8.24
N ALA A 173 -13.35 -4.35 8.70
CA ALA A 173 -12.83 -3.28 7.87
C ALA A 173 -11.35 -3.51 7.53
N PRO A 174 -10.88 -3.17 6.32
CA PRO A 174 -9.49 -3.39 5.93
C PRO A 174 -8.52 -2.54 6.77
N THR A 175 -7.34 -3.10 7.04
CA THR A 175 -6.21 -2.28 7.52
C THR A 175 -5.79 -1.29 6.43
N ILE A 176 -5.10 -0.22 6.81
CA ILE A 176 -4.57 0.75 5.83
C ILE A 176 -3.61 0.07 4.85
N ALA A 177 -2.75 -0.83 5.33
CA ALA A 177 -1.83 -1.60 4.49
C ALA A 177 -2.58 -2.52 3.51
N GLU A 178 -3.64 -3.18 3.96
CA GLU A 178 -4.50 -4.01 3.10
C GLU A 178 -5.23 -3.17 2.06
N PHE A 179 -5.78 -2.01 2.44
CA PHE A 179 -6.44 -1.10 1.53
C PHE A 179 -5.47 -0.68 0.40
N VAL A 180 -4.26 -0.21 0.74
CA VAL A 180 -3.25 0.19 -0.25
C VAL A 180 -2.86 -0.98 -1.16
N ARG A 181 -2.61 -2.15 -0.56
CA ARG A 181 -2.24 -3.35 -1.31
C ARG A 181 -3.27 -3.65 -2.39
N VAL A 182 -4.54 -3.72 -2.03
CA VAL A 182 -5.62 -4.14 -2.93
C VAL A 182 -5.99 -3.03 -3.90
N ALA A 183 -6.21 -1.81 -3.40
CA ALA A 183 -6.66 -0.71 -4.23
C ALA A 183 -5.57 -0.31 -5.24
N GLU A 184 -4.29 -0.23 -4.86
CA GLU A 184 -3.26 0.36 -5.72
C GLU A 184 -2.34 -0.66 -6.41
N ARG A 185 -2.34 -1.93 -5.98
CA ARG A 185 -1.36 -2.92 -6.49
C ARG A 185 -1.98 -4.25 -6.93
N GLU A 186 -2.84 -4.81 -6.10
CA GLU A 186 -3.44 -6.15 -6.25
C GLU A 186 -4.94 -6.03 -6.61
N TYR A 187 -5.31 -5.11 -7.51
CA TYR A 187 -6.72 -4.91 -7.89
C TYR A 187 -7.29 -6.08 -8.72
N TRP A 188 -6.51 -7.14 -8.94
CA TRP A 188 -7.01 -8.45 -9.38
C TRP A 188 -7.67 -9.26 -8.24
N ASP A 189 -7.45 -8.89 -6.98
CA ASP A 189 -8.01 -9.56 -5.80
C ASP A 189 -9.47 -9.14 -5.60
N ALA A 190 -10.36 -9.72 -6.41
CA ALA A 190 -11.80 -9.45 -6.37
C ALA A 190 -12.40 -9.67 -4.98
N VAL A 191 -11.96 -10.71 -4.26
CA VAL A 191 -12.46 -11.01 -2.91
C VAL A 191 -12.10 -9.89 -1.95
N ALA A 192 -10.85 -9.41 -1.98
CA ALA A 192 -10.46 -8.28 -1.13
C ALA A 192 -11.14 -6.97 -1.53
N LEU A 193 -11.36 -6.73 -2.83
CA LEU A 193 -12.10 -5.56 -3.29
C LEU A 193 -13.54 -5.55 -2.77
N GLU A 194 -14.22 -6.70 -2.77
CA GLU A 194 -15.55 -6.86 -2.18
C GLU A 194 -15.55 -6.57 -0.68
N GLN A 195 -14.56 -7.09 0.06
CA GLN A 195 -14.38 -6.81 1.49
C GLN A 195 -14.20 -5.31 1.76
N ILE A 196 -13.36 -4.62 0.99
CA ILE A 196 -13.16 -3.17 1.13
C ILE A 196 -14.47 -2.41 0.80
N LEU A 197 -15.19 -2.81 -0.24
CA LEU A 197 -16.45 -2.17 -0.66
C LEU A 197 -17.58 -2.33 0.37
N ALA A 198 -17.52 -3.40 1.17
CA ALA A 198 -18.46 -3.70 2.26
C ALA A 198 -18.14 -2.95 3.57
N ALA A 199 -16.94 -2.37 3.70
CA ALA A 199 -16.55 -1.65 4.91
C ALA A 199 -17.49 -0.46 5.18
N ARG A 200 -18.06 -0.41 6.39
CA ARG A 200 -19.05 0.62 6.79
C ARG A 200 -18.50 2.04 6.66
N ALA A 201 -17.21 2.21 6.99
CA ALA A 201 -16.53 3.50 6.97
C ALA A 201 -15.80 3.80 5.65
N LEU A 202 -16.10 3.06 4.56
CA LEU A 202 -15.50 3.33 3.25
C LEU A 202 -15.74 4.79 2.84
N PRO A 203 -14.68 5.56 2.52
CA PRO A 203 -14.87 6.93 2.07
C PRO A 203 -15.65 6.95 0.75
N PRO A 204 -16.72 7.76 0.63
CA PRO A 204 -17.63 7.72 -0.52
C PRO A 204 -16.93 7.87 -1.87
N LEU A 205 -15.89 8.71 -1.94
CA LEU A 205 -15.17 9.03 -3.17
C LEU A 205 -14.23 7.91 -3.67
N TRP A 206 -13.99 6.87 -2.87
CA TRP A 206 -13.26 5.67 -3.31
C TRP A 206 -14.16 4.65 -3.99
N ARG A 207 -15.46 4.62 -3.67
CA ARG A 207 -16.40 3.58 -4.11
C ARG A 207 -16.42 3.42 -5.63
N PRO A 208 -16.58 4.47 -6.47
CA PRO A 208 -16.65 4.28 -7.92
C PRO A 208 -15.38 3.65 -8.50
N ALA A 209 -14.20 4.06 -8.00
CA ALA A 209 -12.92 3.53 -8.47
C ALA A 209 -12.72 2.06 -8.05
N LEU A 210 -13.21 1.66 -6.87
CA LEU A 210 -13.13 0.29 -6.39
C LEU A 210 -14.14 -0.63 -7.09
N GLU A 211 -15.36 -0.16 -7.37
CA GLU A 211 -16.37 -0.89 -8.16
C GLU A 211 -15.88 -1.16 -9.59
N ASP A 212 -15.29 -0.15 -10.24
CA ASP A 212 -14.66 -0.31 -11.56
C ASP A 212 -13.49 -1.31 -11.52
N LYS A 213 -12.63 -1.26 -10.49
CA LYS A 213 -11.58 -2.27 -10.27
C LYS A 213 -12.16 -3.67 -10.08
N LEU A 214 -13.24 -3.82 -9.30
CA LEU A 214 -13.89 -5.11 -9.04
C LEU A 214 -14.54 -5.67 -10.31
N ALA A 215 -15.24 -4.85 -11.08
CA ALA A 215 -15.86 -5.25 -12.34
C ALA A 215 -14.80 -5.78 -13.32
N ARG A 216 -13.67 -5.05 -13.46
CA ARG A 216 -12.52 -5.53 -14.24
C ARG A 216 -11.96 -6.84 -13.71
N ALA A 217 -11.72 -6.96 -12.40
CA ALA A 217 -11.16 -8.16 -11.80
C ALA A 217 -12.02 -9.40 -12.08
N ARG A 218 -13.35 -9.27 -11.92
CA ARG A 218 -14.32 -10.34 -12.21
C ARG A 218 -14.36 -10.70 -13.70
N SER A 219 -14.39 -9.70 -14.59
CA SER A 219 -14.35 -9.94 -16.03
C SER A 219 -13.09 -10.70 -16.44
N ALA A 220 -11.92 -10.25 -16.00
CA ALA A 220 -10.67 -10.91 -16.36
C ALA A 220 -10.61 -12.35 -15.82
N LEU A 221 -11.11 -12.59 -14.60
CA LEU A 221 -11.16 -13.94 -14.04
C LEU A 221 -12.10 -14.86 -14.84
N ALA A 222 -13.26 -14.35 -15.26
CA ALA A 222 -14.19 -15.08 -16.11
C ALA A 222 -13.60 -15.41 -17.49
N ASP A 223 -12.75 -14.53 -18.03
CA ASP A 223 -12.03 -14.72 -19.28
C ASP A 223 -10.77 -15.61 -19.15
N GLY A 224 -10.53 -16.20 -17.97
CA GLY A 224 -9.40 -17.09 -17.73
C GLY A 224 -8.08 -16.39 -17.41
N GLY A 225 -8.11 -15.12 -16.99
CA GLY A 225 -6.92 -14.31 -16.72
C GLY A 225 -7.03 -13.37 -15.51
N TRP A 226 -6.13 -12.40 -15.45
CA TRP A 226 -6.15 -11.30 -14.47
C TRP A 226 -5.33 -10.10 -14.98
N PHE A 227 -5.49 -8.94 -14.32
CA PHE A 227 -4.72 -7.74 -14.67
C PHE A 227 -3.43 -7.61 -13.86
N GLY A 228 -2.39 -7.09 -14.51
CA GLY A 228 -1.11 -6.81 -13.89
C GLY A 228 -0.37 -8.08 -13.46
N ALA A 229 0.53 -7.93 -12.49
CA ALA A 229 1.28 -9.04 -11.93
C ALA A 229 0.64 -9.51 -10.62
N ARG A 230 0.48 -10.81 -10.50
CA ARG A 230 -0.03 -11.50 -9.33
C ARG A 230 1.09 -12.28 -8.67
N THR A 231 1.29 -12.09 -7.37
CA THR A 231 2.32 -12.83 -6.64
C THR A 231 1.79 -14.22 -6.34
N LEU A 232 2.54 -15.25 -6.74
CA LEU A 232 2.31 -16.65 -6.40
C LEU A 232 3.44 -17.14 -5.49
N CYS A 233 3.14 -18.16 -4.69
CA CYS A 233 4.09 -18.83 -3.81
C CYS A 233 4.38 -20.23 -4.34
N VAL A 234 5.64 -20.62 -4.37
CA VAL A 234 6.06 -22.00 -4.67
C VAL A 234 5.69 -22.87 -3.46
N GLU A 235 4.72 -23.75 -3.63
CA GLU A 235 4.37 -24.74 -2.61
C GLU A 235 5.21 -26.00 -2.71
N ALA A 236 5.45 -26.49 -3.93
CA ALA A 236 6.21 -27.70 -4.16
C ALA A 236 7.11 -27.55 -5.38
N ARG A 237 8.20 -28.32 -5.38
CA ARG A 237 9.20 -28.36 -6.43
C ARG A 237 9.59 -29.81 -6.67
N VAL A 238 9.60 -30.24 -7.92
CA VAL A 238 10.04 -31.57 -8.34
C VAL A 238 11.00 -31.43 -9.52
N GLU A 239 12.12 -32.12 -9.46
CA GLU A 239 13.04 -32.19 -10.60
C GLU A 239 12.54 -33.25 -11.59
N ASP A 240 12.45 -32.88 -12.87
CA ASP A 240 11.96 -33.75 -13.94
C ASP A 240 12.89 -33.65 -15.16
N GLY A 241 13.95 -34.45 -15.15
CA GLY A 241 14.98 -34.46 -16.18
C GLY A 241 15.59 -33.08 -16.40
N ALA A 242 15.40 -32.54 -17.61
CA ALA A 242 15.89 -31.21 -18.00
C ALA A 242 15.03 -30.04 -17.48
N ASN A 243 13.95 -30.33 -16.73
CA ASN A 243 13.01 -29.34 -16.22
C ASN A 243 12.89 -29.40 -14.69
N VAL A 244 12.30 -28.35 -14.12
CA VAL A 244 11.79 -28.30 -12.76
C VAL A 244 10.31 -27.98 -12.84
N VAL A 245 9.51 -28.82 -12.18
CA VAL A 245 8.07 -28.63 -12.03
C VAL A 245 7.81 -27.90 -10.72
N LEU A 246 7.15 -26.74 -10.82
CA LEU A 246 6.80 -25.88 -9.69
C LEU A 246 5.28 -25.91 -9.49
N THR A 247 4.84 -26.31 -8.31
CA THR A 247 3.45 -26.15 -7.88
C THR A 247 3.30 -24.78 -7.23
N LEU A 248 2.52 -23.91 -7.86
CA LEU A 248 2.30 -22.52 -7.47
C LEU A 248 0.91 -22.35 -6.87
N ARG A 249 0.84 -21.56 -5.81
CA ARG A 249 -0.41 -21.18 -5.15
C ARG A 249 -0.54 -19.69 -5.02
N CYS A 250 -1.75 -19.17 -5.10
CA CYS A 250 -1.97 -17.78 -4.73
C CYS A 250 -1.93 -17.65 -3.20
N PRO A 251 -1.19 -16.67 -2.64
CA PRO A 251 -1.32 -16.30 -1.23
C PRO A 251 -2.78 -15.99 -0.87
N ARG A 252 -3.14 -16.18 0.41
CA ARG A 252 -4.49 -15.94 0.95
C ARG A 252 -5.58 -16.80 0.29
N ASN A 253 -5.19 -17.89 -0.36
CA ASN A 253 -6.07 -18.84 -1.06
C ASN A 253 -7.02 -18.14 -2.06
N ARG A 254 -6.55 -17.08 -2.73
CA ARG A 254 -7.36 -16.39 -3.74
C ARG A 254 -7.46 -17.28 -5.00
N PRO A 255 -8.62 -17.34 -5.66
CA PRO A 255 -8.85 -18.25 -6.78
C PRO A 255 -7.94 -17.92 -7.97
N LEU A 256 -7.40 -18.95 -8.61
CA LEU A 256 -6.68 -18.84 -9.88
C LEU A 256 -7.62 -19.26 -11.02
N PRO A 257 -7.64 -18.54 -12.17
CA PRO A 257 -8.47 -18.95 -13.30
C PRO A 257 -8.08 -20.35 -13.80
N ALA A 258 -9.06 -21.16 -14.17
CA ALA A 258 -8.80 -22.47 -14.75
C ALA A 258 -8.13 -22.35 -16.12
N ILE A 259 -7.12 -23.18 -16.37
CA ILE A 259 -6.40 -23.24 -17.64
C ILE A 259 -6.92 -24.44 -18.43
N GLU A 260 -7.81 -24.20 -19.39
CA GLU A 260 -8.47 -25.26 -20.18
C GLU A 260 -7.66 -25.72 -21.40
N ARG A 261 -6.67 -24.94 -21.82
CA ARG A 261 -5.87 -25.19 -23.03
C ARG A 261 -4.38 -25.00 -22.73
N PRO A 262 -3.47 -25.64 -23.50
CA PRO A 262 -2.04 -25.39 -23.39
C PRO A 262 -1.74 -23.88 -23.36
N SER A 263 -1.12 -23.45 -22.28
CA SER A 263 -0.85 -22.03 -22.01
C SER A 263 0.52 -21.89 -21.37
N SER A 264 1.03 -20.67 -21.40
CA SER A 264 2.27 -20.30 -20.72
C SER A 264 2.01 -19.18 -19.72
N ILE A 265 2.77 -19.17 -18.63
CA ILE A 265 2.74 -18.12 -17.61
C ILE A 265 4.09 -17.42 -17.57
N GLN A 266 4.07 -16.08 -17.59
CA GLN A 266 5.27 -15.28 -17.48
C GLN A 266 5.62 -15.11 -16.00
N MET A 267 6.72 -15.73 -15.56
CA MET A 267 7.22 -15.70 -14.19
C MET A 267 8.35 -14.67 -14.09
N ALA A 268 8.17 -13.67 -13.23
CA ALA A 268 9.16 -12.63 -12.93
C ALA A 268 9.77 -12.86 -11.54
N LEU A 269 11.09 -12.93 -11.48
CA LEU A 269 11.84 -13.12 -10.24
C LEU A 269 11.73 -11.87 -9.34
N THR A 270 11.63 -12.08 -8.03
CA THR A 270 11.36 -11.00 -7.05
C THR A 270 12.57 -10.63 -6.21
N ARG A 271 13.62 -11.44 -6.23
CA ARG A 271 14.84 -11.30 -5.41
C ARG A 271 16.06 -11.83 -6.18
N GLY A 272 17.24 -11.57 -5.64
CA GLY A 272 18.52 -11.97 -6.22
C GLY A 272 18.97 -11.09 -7.38
N GLU A 273 20.10 -11.47 -7.99
CA GLU A 273 20.75 -10.73 -9.08
C GLU A 273 19.87 -10.58 -10.33
N HIS A 274 18.94 -11.52 -10.54
CA HIS A 274 18.00 -11.53 -11.67
C HIS A 274 16.62 -10.94 -11.32
N CYS A 275 16.50 -10.14 -10.27
CA CYS A 275 15.22 -9.50 -9.90
C CYS A 275 14.64 -8.72 -11.07
N GLY A 276 13.38 -9.01 -11.42
CA GLY A 276 12.67 -8.41 -12.56
C GLY A 276 12.86 -9.14 -13.89
N ALA A 277 13.83 -10.05 -14.01
CA ALA A 277 13.95 -10.94 -15.17
C ALA A 277 12.72 -11.84 -15.26
N ARG A 278 12.29 -12.14 -16.49
CA ARG A 278 11.05 -12.86 -16.79
C ARG A 278 11.33 -14.11 -17.60
N ARG A 279 10.59 -15.17 -17.31
CA ARG A 279 10.58 -16.38 -18.13
C ARG A 279 9.18 -16.91 -18.39
N SER A 280 8.94 -17.32 -19.63
CA SER A 280 7.72 -18.06 -20.00
C SER A 280 7.87 -19.52 -19.60
N CYS A 281 6.92 -20.03 -18.83
CA CYS A 281 6.86 -21.44 -18.43
C CYS A 281 5.54 -22.04 -18.89
N ALA A 282 5.55 -23.26 -19.43
CA ALA A 282 4.31 -23.98 -19.71
C ALA A 282 3.55 -24.19 -18.41
N VAL A 283 2.23 -23.98 -18.41
CA VAL A 283 1.43 -24.02 -17.18
C VAL A 283 0.11 -24.76 -17.41
N ARG A 284 -0.34 -25.47 -16.38
CA ARG A 284 -1.68 -26.08 -16.31
C ARG A 284 -2.28 -25.88 -14.92
N SER A 285 -3.60 -25.99 -14.82
CA SER A 285 -4.29 -26.04 -13.53
C SER A 285 -4.23 -27.46 -12.94
N GLU A 286 -4.15 -27.53 -11.60
CA GLU A 286 -4.33 -28.73 -10.81
C GLU A 286 -5.09 -28.37 -9.54
N GLY A 287 -6.42 -28.57 -9.57
CA GLY A 287 -7.32 -28.00 -8.56
C GLY A 287 -7.17 -26.48 -8.49
N GLU A 288 -6.90 -25.96 -7.28
CA GLU A 288 -6.68 -24.53 -7.03
C GLU A 288 -5.24 -24.06 -7.29
N ARG A 289 -4.38 -24.96 -7.78
CA ARG A 289 -2.95 -24.70 -7.99
C ARG A 289 -2.62 -24.59 -9.46
N TYR A 290 -1.51 -23.92 -9.74
CA TYR A 290 -0.86 -23.98 -11.04
C TYR A 290 0.34 -24.88 -10.98
N VAL A 291 0.54 -25.69 -12.00
CA VAL A 291 1.75 -26.48 -12.20
C VAL A 291 2.50 -25.90 -13.38
N ALA A 292 3.63 -25.26 -13.11
CA ALA A 292 4.48 -24.62 -14.10
C ALA A 292 5.73 -25.48 -14.35
N CYS A 293 6.07 -25.69 -15.62
CA CYS A 293 7.28 -26.40 -16.04
C CYS A 293 8.33 -25.37 -16.47
N ALA A 294 9.40 -25.27 -15.69
CA ALA A 294 10.53 -24.37 -15.93
C ALA A 294 11.76 -25.16 -16.41
N PRO A 295 12.37 -24.81 -17.54
CA PRO A 295 13.56 -25.50 -18.02
C PRO A 295 14.78 -25.22 -17.12
N ARG A 296 15.60 -26.24 -16.87
CA ARG A 296 16.90 -26.11 -16.15
C ARG A 296 18.03 -25.71 -17.07
N SER A 297 17.90 -26.07 -18.34
CA SER A 297 18.86 -25.77 -19.40
C SER A 297 18.47 -24.48 -20.11
N GLY A 298 19.44 -23.62 -20.39
CA GLY A 298 19.21 -22.36 -21.08
C GLY A 298 20.04 -21.22 -20.50
N ASP A 299 19.50 -20.01 -20.55
CA ASP A 299 20.18 -18.80 -20.07
C ASP A 299 20.25 -18.76 -18.52
N GLU A 300 20.85 -17.71 -17.97
CA GLU A 300 20.92 -17.53 -16.50
C GLU A 300 19.54 -17.37 -15.86
N VAL A 301 18.57 -16.82 -16.58
CA VAL A 301 17.21 -16.59 -16.08
C VAL A 301 16.46 -17.92 -15.94
N ASP A 302 16.66 -18.86 -16.85
CA ASP A 302 16.13 -20.23 -16.74
C ASP A 302 16.59 -20.92 -15.46
N ARG A 303 17.90 -20.89 -15.22
CA ARG A 303 18.49 -21.47 -14.01
C ARG A 303 17.94 -20.79 -12.75
N ALA A 304 17.76 -19.48 -12.78
CA ALA A 304 17.24 -18.73 -11.64
C ALA A 304 15.76 -19.05 -11.36
N VAL A 305 14.91 -19.21 -12.38
CA VAL A 305 13.51 -19.66 -12.19
C VAL A 305 13.45 -21.11 -11.72
N ALA A 306 14.26 -22.00 -12.28
CA ALA A 306 14.35 -23.40 -11.85
C ALA A 306 14.93 -23.57 -10.43
N ALA A 307 15.66 -22.57 -9.93
CA ALA A 307 16.21 -22.52 -8.59
C ALA A 307 15.21 -22.04 -7.52
N LEU A 308 14.01 -21.58 -7.90
CA LEU A 308 12.99 -21.12 -6.95
C LEU A 308 12.68 -22.21 -5.91
N GLY A 309 12.84 -21.85 -4.64
CA GLY A 309 12.63 -22.73 -3.49
C GLY A 309 11.19 -22.76 -3.01
N VAL A 310 10.84 -23.79 -2.23
CA VAL A 310 9.56 -23.84 -1.51
C VAL A 310 9.44 -22.65 -0.57
N GLY A 311 8.29 -21.98 -0.59
CA GLY A 311 8.02 -20.77 0.18
C GLY A 311 8.42 -19.47 -0.54
N GLU A 312 9.18 -19.54 -1.63
CA GLU A 312 9.57 -18.35 -2.37
C GLU A 312 8.39 -17.75 -3.15
N LEU A 313 8.47 -16.43 -3.34
CA LEU A 313 7.45 -15.64 -4.03
C LEU A 313 7.92 -15.30 -5.44
N VAL A 314 7.03 -15.48 -6.41
CA VAL A 314 7.26 -15.16 -7.81
C VAL A 314 6.11 -14.29 -8.33
N ARG A 315 6.41 -13.30 -9.16
CA ARG A 315 5.38 -12.43 -9.76
C ARG A 315 4.99 -12.98 -11.12
N CYS A 316 3.75 -13.35 -11.29
CA CYS A 316 3.24 -13.92 -12.52
C CYS A 316 2.31 -12.95 -13.25
N LEU A 317 2.49 -12.80 -14.57
CA LEU A 317 1.43 -12.24 -15.42
C LEU A 317 0.40 -13.33 -15.73
N ALA A 318 -0.80 -12.93 -16.16
CA ALA A 318 -1.86 -13.86 -16.51
C ALA A 318 -1.40 -14.88 -17.58
N PRO A 319 -1.91 -16.13 -17.55
CA PRO A 319 -1.61 -17.12 -18.56
C PRO A 319 -1.94 -16.59 -19.96
N GLN A 320 -1.03 -16.83 -20.89
CA GLN A 320 -1.22 -16.53 -22.31
C GLN A 320 -1.33 -17.85 -23.08
N ARG A 321 -2.29 -17.91 -23.99
CA ARG A 321 -2.45 -19.05 -24.89
C ARG A 321 -1.18 -19.18 -25.72
N SER A 322 -0.67 -20.40 -25.82
CA SER A 322 0.45 -20.75 -26.68
C SER A 322 0.03 -20.84 -28.14
#